data_AF-A0A5C1AGU4-F1
#
_entry.id   AF-A0A5C1AGU4-F1
#
_cell.length_a   1.000
_cell.length_b   1.000
_cell.length_c   1.000
_cell.angle_alpha   90.00
_cell.angle_beta   90.00
_cell.angle_gamma   90.00
#
_symmetry.space_group_name_H-M   'P 1'
#
loop_
_entity.id
_entity.type
_entity.pdbx_description
1 polymer ?
#
loop_
_entity_poly.entity_id
_entity_poly.type
_entity_poly.pdbx_seq_one_letter_code
_entity_poly.pdbx_strand_id
1 'polypeptide(L)'
;MRAAEGNRVRPGLPAAIRRGIEAHVAGLDAQADDIDAEVAAIVRRTPAWRERDRLLRSIPGVGPVVRRTLSADLPELGTRPPAKLVALAGLAPFAAASGRRRGERHIRGGRREVRRALYMGALAVARVPGPLRDFAQRLKGKGKPSKVALIAVARKLLVIANAVIRDGRAWDGKMATTA
;
A
#
# COMPACT_ATOMS: atom_id res chain seq x y z
N MET A 1 -12.69 7.21 12.81
CA MET A 1 -13.51 7.08 14.02
C MET A 1 -13.20 5.78 14.77
N ARG A 2 -13.29 4.60 14.13
CA ARG A 2 -13.00 3.28 14.74
C ARG A 2 -11.72 3.18 15.58
N ALA A 3 -10.56 3.57 15.04
CA ALA A 3 -9.30 3.52 15.78
C ALA A 3 -9.26 4.48 16.99
N ALA A 4 -9.86 5.66 16.84
CA ALA A 4 -9.96 6.61 17.94
C ALA A 4 -10.90 6.10 19.05
N GLU A 5 -11.95 5.37 18.67
CA GLU A 5 -12.87 4.72 19.59
C GLU A 5 -12.20 3.59 20.37
N GLY A 6 -11.50 2.69 19.68
CA GLY A 6 -10.73 1.62 20.34
C GLY A 6 -9.66 2.15 21.31
N ASN A 7 -9.02 3.27 20.99
CA ASN A 7 -8.03 3.91 21.86
C ASN A 7 -8.63 4.52 23.15
N ARG A 8 -9.96 4.63 23.25
CA ARG A 8 -10.64 5.07 24.48
C ARG A 8 -10.68 3.96 25.54
N VAL A 9 -10.53 2.70 25.16
CA VAL A 9 -10.47 1.58 26.12
C VAL A 9 -9.16 1.64 26.90
N ARG A 10 -9.27 1.92 28.20
CA ARG A 10 -8.13 2.03 29.14
C ARG A 10 -8.34 1.13 30.36
N PRO A 11 -7.25 0.74 31.06
CA PRO A 11 -7.36 0.08 32.36
C PRO A 11 -8.20 0.92 33.34
N GLY A 12 -9.01 0.26 34.17
CA GLY A 12 -9.84 0.93 35.19
C GLY A 12 -11.20 1.47 34.73
N LEU A 13 -11.58 1.32 33.44
CA LEU A 13 -12.92 1.70 32.98
C LEU A 13 -14.03 0.82 33.59
N PRO A 14 -15.15 1.41 34.04
CA PRO A 14 -16.35 0.67 34.40
C PRO A 14 -16.81 -0.25 33.27
N ALA A 15 -17.24 -1.47 33.63
CA ALA A 15 -17.62 -2.50 32.65
C ALA A 15 -18.72 -2.04 31.67
N ALA A 16 -19.67 -1.22 32.15
CA ALA A 16 -20.73 -0.68 31.30
C ALA A 16 -20.19 0.24 30.20
N ILE A 17 -19.24 1.12 30.52
CA ILE A 17 -18.61 2.05 29.56
C ILE A 17 -17.76 1.26 28.55
N ARG A 18 -16.98 0.27 29.02
CA ARG A 18 -16.20 -0.62 28.15
C ARG A 18 -17.09 -1.32 27.12
N ARG A 19 -18.20 -1.94 27.56
CA ARG A 19 -19.15 -2.61 26.67
C ARG A 19 -19.74 -1.67 25.62
N GLY A 20 -20.05 -0.42 26.00
CA GLY A 20 -20.55 0.59 25.06
C GLY A 20 -19.53 0.92 23.96
N ILE A 21 -18.27 1.12 24.32
CA ILE A 21 -17.18 1.38 23.37
C ILE A 21 -16.96 0.17 22.46
N GLU A 22 -16.92 -1.04 23.01
CA GLU A 22 -16.75 -2.27 22.25
C GLU A 22 -17.90 -2.50 21.25
N ALA A 23 -19.15 -2.25 21.67
CA ALA A 23 -20.31 -2.31 20.80
C ALA A 23 -20.24 -1.27 19.67
N HIS A 24 -19.77 -0.05 19.96
CA HIS A 24 -19.59 0.98 18.93
C HIS A 24 -18.48 0.61 17.93
N VAL A 25 -17.36 0.07 18.41
CA VAL A 25 -16.29 -0.44 17.54
C VAL A 25 -16.82 -1.57 16.65
N ALA A 26 -17.57 -2.51 17.22
CA ALA A 26 -18.18 -3.62 16.48
C ALA A 26 -19.16 -3.11 15.40
N GLY A 27 -19.99 -2.12 15.72
CA GLY A 27 -20.89 -1.49 14.75
C GLY A 27 -20.14 -0.82 13.60
N LEU A 28 -19.04 -0.11 13.90
CA LEU A 28 -18.20 0.51 12.87
C LEU A 28 -17.48 -0.53 11.99
N ASP A 29 -17.04 -1.64 12.57
CA ASP A 29 -16.42 -2.74 11.83
C ASP A 29 -17.46 -3.40 10.89
N ALA A 30 -18.68 -3.66 11.37
CA ALA A 30 -19.77 -4.20 10.53
C ALA A 30 -20.12 -3.28 9.35
N GLN A 31 -20.23 -1.96 9.59
CA GLN A 31 -20.47 -1.00 8.52
C GLN A 31 -19.32 -0.97 7.50
N ALA A 32 -18.08 -1.12 7.94
CA ALA A 32 -16.93 -1.19 7.04
C ALA A 32 -16.99 -2.47 6.18
N ASP A 33 -17.35 -3.60 6.78
CA ASP A 33 -17.50 -4.88 6.08
C ASP A 33 -18.61 -4.83 5.02
N ASP A 34 -19.75 -4.20 5.33
CA ASP A 34 -20.86 -4.01 4.39
C ASP A 34 -20.42 -3.19 3.15
N ILE A 35 -19.73 -2.06 3.39
CA ILE A 35 -19.19 -1.23 2.31
C ILE A 35 -18.15 -2.00 1.50
N ASP A 36 -17.28 -2.77 2.16
CA ASP A 36 -16.26 -3.58 1.49
C ASP A 36 -16.88 -4.68 0.60
N ALA A 37 -18.00 -5.25 1.04
CA ALA A 37 -18.79 -6.22 0.29
C ALA A 37 -19.45 -5.57 -0.94
N GLU A 38 -20.01 -4.37 -0.79
CA GLU A 38 -20.57 -3.59 -1.89
C GLU A 38 -19.48 -3.26 -2.93
N VAL A 39 -18.34 -2.71 -2.50
CA VAL A 39 -17.21 -2.42 -3.39
C VAL A 39 -16.75 -3.68 -4.11
N ALA A 40 -16.67 -4.82 -3.42
CA ALA A 40 -16.31 -6.08 -4.04
C ALA A 40 -17.35 -6.54 -5.09
N ALA A 41 -18.64 -6.32 -4.84
CA ALA A 41 -19.69 -6.60 -5.82
C ALA A 41 -19.57 -5.71 -7.06
N ILE A 42 -19.27 -4.42 -6.89
CA ILE A 42 -19.03 -3.47 -7.99
C ILE A 42 -17.81 -3.91 -8.83
N VAL A 43 -16.71 -4.29 -8.19
CA VAL A 43 -15.52 -4.78 -8.90
C VAL A 43 -15.84 -6.07 -9.67
N ARG A 44 -16.62 -6.99 -9.10
CA ARG A 44 -17.01 -8.23 -9.78
C ARG A 44 -17.89 -7.94 -11.00
N ARG A 45 -18.92 -7.10 -10.90
CA ARG A 45 -19.86 -6.88 -12.01
C ARG A 45 -19.24 -6.19 -13.24
N THR A 46 -18.14 -5.45 -13.06
CA THR A 46 -17.46 -4.73 -14.15
C THR A 46 -16.29 -5.55 -14.71
N PRO A 47 -16.34 -6.06 -15.96
CA PRO A 47 -15.31 -6.96 -16.51
C PRO A 47 -13.89 -6.37 -16.46
N ALA A 48 -13.72 -5.10 -16.85
CA ALA A 48 -12.42 -4.42 -16.82
C ALA A 48 -11.84 -4.31 -15.40
N TRP A 49 -12.68 -4.09 -14.39
CA TRP A 49 -12.24 -3.98 -13.00
C TRP A 49 -11.96 -5.35 -12.39
N ARG A 50 -12.74 -6.36 -12.75
CA ARG A 50 -12.50 -7.75 -12.36
C ARG A 50 -11.14 -8.23 -12.85
N GLU A 51 -10.80 -7.97 -14.11
CA GLU A 51 -9.51 -8.37 -14.67
C GLU A 51 -8.35 -7.62 -14.01
N ARG A 52 -8.51 -6.31 -13.81
CA ARG A 52 -7.52 -5.50 -13.08
C ARG A 52 -7.31 -5.99 -11.65
N ASP A 53 -8.36 -6.34 -10.92
CA ASP A 53 -8.27 -6.93 -9.58
C ASP A 53 -7.55 -8.28 -9.59
N ARG A 54 -7.88 -9.15 -10.55
CA ARG A 54 -7.24 -10.46 -10.73
C ARG A 54 -5.74 -10.32 -10.94
N LEU A 55 -5.33 -9.44 -11.85
CA LEU A 55 -3.93 -9.18 -12.15
C LEU A 55 -3.19 -8.62 -10.93
N LEU A 56 -3.73 -7.60 -10.26
CA LEU A 56 -3.09 -7.03 -9.07
C LEU A 56 -3.01 -8.04 -7.91
N ARG A 57 -3.98 -8.96 -7.79
CA ARG A 57 -4.02 -9.98 -6.73
C ARG A 57 -2.86 -10.96 -6.83
N SER A 58 -2.31 -11.16 -8.02
CA SER A 58 -1.15 -12.04 -8.23
C SER A 58 0.13 -11.58 -7.53
N ILE A 59 0.19 -10.31 -7.09
CA ILE A 59 1.38 -9.72 -6.46
C ILE A 59 1.29 -9.87 -4.92
N PRO A 60 2.24 -10.56 -4.27
CA PRO A 60 2.30 -10.66 -2.82
C PRO A 60 2.34 -9.30 -2.13
N GLY A 61 1.55 -9.15 -1.07
CA GLY A 61 1.38 -7.89 -0.36
C GLY A 61 0.36 -6.93 -1.00
N VAL A 62 -0.17 -7.22 -2.18
CA VAL A 62 -1.23 -6.41 -2.80
C VAL A 62 -2.61 -6.96 -2.43
N GLY A 63 -3.03 -6.67 -1.20
CA GLY A 63 -4.34 -7.04 -0.65
C GLY A 63 -5.52 -6.21 -1.19
N PRO A 64 -6.77 -6.53 -0.80
CA PRO A 64 -7.98 -5.87 -1.32
C PRO A 64 -7.94 -4.34 -1.25
N VAL A 65 -7.52 -3.79 -0.10
CA VAL A 65 -7.37 -2.34 0.08
C VAL A 65 -6.37 -1.77 -0.92
N VAL A 66 -5.19 -2.39 -1.08
CA VAL A 66 -4.17 -1.91 -2.02
C VAL A 66 -4.69 -1.94 -3.46
N ARG A 67 -5.37 -3.00 -3.86
CA ARG A 67 -5.93 -3.16 -5.22
C ARG A 67 -6.99 -2.12 -5.53
N ARG A 68 -7.91 -1.91 -4.59
CA ARG A 68 -8.98 -0.91 -4.69
C ARG A 68 -8.39 0.51 -4.73
N THR A 69 -7.47 0.84 -3.84
CA THR A 69 -6.75 2.14 -3.84
C THR A 69 -6.00 2.37 -5.14
N LEU A 70 -5.27 1.39 -5.66
CA LEU A 70 -4.56 1.54 -6.95
C LEU A 70 -5.52 1.67 -8.14
N SER A 71 -6.71 1.10 -8.06
CA SER A 71 -7.71 1.20 -9.13
C SER A 71 -8.46 2.52 -9.11
N ALA A 72 -8.79 3.04 -7.92
CA ALA A 72 -9.51 4.30 -7.73
C ALA A 72 -8.58 5.52 -7.82
N ASP A 73 -7.44 5.48 -7.12
CA ASP A 73 -6.58 6.64 -6.90
C ASP A 73 -5.35 6.68 -7.84
N LEU A 74 -5.21 5.70 -8.74
CA LEU A 74 -4.11 5.65 -9.71
C LEU A 74 -4.58 5.15 -11.10
N PRO A 75 -5.48 5.88 -11.78
CA PRO A 75 -5.98 5.50 -13.11
C PRO A 75 -4.88 5.38 -14.17
N GLU A 76 -3.75 6.04 -13.99
CA GLU A 76 -2.58 6.01 -14.89
C GLU A 76 -1.75 4.72 -14.81
N LEU A 77 -2.05 3.84 -13.86
CA LEU A 77 -1.35 2.56 -13.70
C LEU A 77 -1.60 1.67 -14.93
N GLY A 78 -0.50 1.24 -15.54
CA GLY A 78 -0.44 0.49 -16.80
C GLY A 78 -0.06 1.37 -18.00
N THR A 79 -0.25 2.69 -17.93
CA THR A 79 -0.15 3.58 -19.10
C THR A 79 0.98 4.59 -19.02
N ARG A 80 1.58 4.80 -17.82
CA ARG A 80 2.66 5.76 -17.62
C ARG A 80 4.01 5.08 -17.30
N PRO A 81 5.13 5.77 -17.62
CA PRO A 81 6.45 5.30 -17.22
C PRO A 81 6.59 5.15 -15.70
N PRO A 82 7.34 4.13 -15.21
CA PRO A 82 7.50 3.88 -13.78
C PRO A 82 7.95 5.09 -12.96
N ALA A 83 8.89 5.89 -13.47
CA ALA A 83 9.40 7.06 -12.77
C ALA A 83 8.29 8.10 -12.49
N LYS A 84 7.38 8.33 -13.45
CA LYS A 84 6.26 9.25 -13.29
C LYS A 84 5.26 8.73 -12.25
N LEU A 85 4.95 7.43 -12.27
CA LEU A 85 4.06 6.83 -11.28
C LEU A 85 4.62 6.87 -9.87
N VAL A 86 5.92 6.59 -9.71
CA VAL A 86 6.61 6.67 -8.42
C VAL A 86 6.58 8.09 -7.86
N ALA A 87 6.71 9.11 -8.72
CA ALA A 87 6.54 10.51 -8.33
C ALA A 87 5.07 10.83 -7.97
N LEU A 88 4.10 10.40 -8.78
CA LEU A 88 2.67 10.59 -8.52
C LEU A 88 2.22 9.94 -7.20
N ALA A 89 2.72 8.75 -6.89
CA ALA A 89 2.48 8.07 -5.62
C ALA A 89 3.26 8.71 -4.45
N GLY A 90 4.15 9.67 -4.70
CA GLY A 90 5.00 10.28 -3.66
C GLY A 90 6.00 9.31 -3.05
N LEU A 91 6.48 8.33 -3.82
CA LEU A 91 7.52 7.36 -3.44
C LEU A 91 8.90 7.74 -3.99
N ALA A 92 8.99 8.79 -4.81
CA ALA A 92 10.25 9.31 -5.34
C ALA A 92 10.98 10.15 -4.27
N PRO A 93 12.28 9.88 -4.00
CA PRO A 93 13.07 10.70 -3.09
C PRO A 93 13.54 11.99 -3.78
N PHE A 94 13.13 13.14 -3.25
CA PHE A 94 13.52 14.47 -3.74
C PHE A 94 14.72 15.01 -2.97
N ALA A 95 15.57 15.79 -3.65
CA ALA A 95 16.68 16.49 -3.01
C ALA A 95 16.18 17.54 -2.02
N ALA A 96 16.75 17.56 -0.83
CA ALA A 96 16.59 18.63 0.15
C ALA A 96 17.86 19.50 0.17
N ALA A 97 18.11 20.21 -0.93
CA ALA A 97 19.29 21.06 -1.10
C ALA A 97 18.90 22.53 -1.20
N SER A 98 19.70 23.41 -0.61
CA SER A 98 19.54 24.87 -0.67
C SER A 98 20.92 25.53 -0.72
N GLY A 99 21.24 26.23 -1.80
CA GLY A 99 22.58 26.83 -1.98
C GLY A 99 23.69 25.78 -1.80
N ARG A 100 24.57 26.00 -0.83
CA ARG A 100 25.68 25.08 -0.49
C ARG A 100 25.27 23.88 0.38
N ARG A 101 24.05 23.87 0.96
CA ARG A 101 23.58 22.78 1.81
C ARG A 101 23.06 21.62 0.95
N ARG A 102 23.61 20.41 1.18
CA ARG A 102 23.11 19.15 0.60
C ARG A 102 22.56 18.27 1.72
N GLY A 103 21.24 18.30 1.92
CA GLY A 103 20.53 17.45 2.88
C GLY A 103 20.20 16.07 2.32
N GLU A 104 19.74 15.19 3.21
CA GLU A 104 19.22 13.87 2.83
C GLU A 104 18.02 13.98 1.91
N ARG A 105 17.85 12.99 1.03
CA ARG A 105 16.69 12.95 0.14
C ARG A 105 15.49 12.41 0.89
N HIS A 106 14.34 13.06 0.72
CA HIS A 106 13.09 12.66 1.37
C HIS A 106 11.99 12.44 0.34
N ILE A 107 11.11 11.49 0.62
CA ILE A 107 9.83 11.38 -0.09
C ILE A 107 8.90 12.49 0.42
N ARG A 108 8.23 13.19 -0.48
CA ARG A 108 7.25 14.24 -0.15
C ARG A 108 6.21 14.38 -1.27
N GLY A 109 5.07 14.98 -0.95
CA GLY A 109 3.98 15.19 -1.91
C GLY A 109 3.31 13.90 -2.39
N GLY A 110 2.78 13.94 -3.62
CA GLY A 110 2.09 12.85 -4.29
C GLY A 110 0.77 12.42 -3.63
N ARG A 111 0.17 11.36 -4.15
CA ARG A 111 -1.09 10.76 -3.67
C ARG A 111 -0.83 9.97 -2.39
N ARG A 112 -1.12 10.60 -1.24
CA ARG A 112 -0.81 10.06 0.09
C ARG A 112 -1.48 8.70 0.34
N GLU A 113 -2.72 8.52 -0.08
CA GLU A 113 -3.44 7.25 0.15
C GLU A 113 -2.83 6.09 -0.63
N VAL A 114 -2.43 6.31 -1.90
CA VAL A 114 -1.65 5.34 -2.69
C VAL A 114 -0.35 4.97 -1.97
N ARG A 115 0.40 5.96 -1.45
CA ARG A 115 1.63 5.69 -0.68
C ARG A 115 1.37 4.86 0.56
N ARG A 116 0.33 5.18 1.33
CA ARG A 116 -0.02 4.47 2.57
C ARG A 116 -0.40 3.02 2.26
N ALA A 117 -1.23 2.81 1.25
CA ALA A 117 -1.62 1.47 0.80
C ALA A 117 -0.41 0.64 0.38
N LEU A 118 0.47 1.20 -0.46
CA LEU A 118 1.69 0.51 -0.89
C LEU A 118 2.69 0.26 0.26
N TYR A 119 2.76 1.16 1.25
CA TYR A 119 3.55 0.94 2.46
C TYR A 119 3.01 -0.23 3.29
N MET A 120 1.68 -0.34 3.44
CA MET A 120 1.06 -1.49 4.12
C MET A 120 1.28 -2.78 3.33
N GLY A 121 1.23 -2.74 2.00
CA GLY A 121 1.59 -3.88 1.16
C GLY A 121 3.06 -4.28 1.29
N ALA A 122 3.96 -3.30 1.41
CA ALA A 122 5.38 -3.54 1.65
C ALA A 122 5.64 -4.19 3.02
N LEU A 123 4.89 -3.78 4.06
CA LEU A 123 4.94 -4.42 5.37
C LEU A 123 4.49 -5.89 5.33
N ALA A 124 3.39 -6.17 4.60
CA ALA A 124 2.88 -7.52 4.44
C ALA A 124 3.87 -8.41 3.68
N VAL A 125 4.37 -7.96 2.52
CA VAL A 125 5.27 -8.77 1.70
C VAL A 125 6.64 -9.00 2.36
N ALA A 126 7.12 -8.08 3.19
CA ALA A 126 8.37 -8.24 3.91
C ALA A 126 8.35 -9.36 4.97
N ARG A 127 7.17 -9.88 5.31
CA ARG A 127 6.99 -10.98 6.28
C ARG A 127 6.93 -12.36 5.63
N VAL A 128 6.75 -12.44 4.31
CA VAL A 128 6.57 -13.69 3.57
C VAL A 128 7.84 -14.00 2.77
N PRO A 129 8.31 -15.26 2.71
CA PRO A 129 9.45 -15.65 1.85
C PRO A 129 9.24 -15.22 0.39
N GLY A 130 10.30 -14.72 -0.24
CA GLY A 130 10.27 -14.32 -1.64
C GLY A 130 11.13 -13.10 -1.96
N PRO A 131 11.24 -12.75 -3.24
CA PRO A 131 12.24 -11.80 -3.73
C PRO A 131 12.10 -10.38 -3.15
N LEU A 132 10.88 -9.96 -2.81
CA LEU A 132 10.62 -8.65 -2.19
C LEU A 132 11.05 -8.61 -0.72
N ARG A 133 10.93 -9.72 0.02
CA ARG A 133 11.47 -9.85 1.38
C ARG A 133 12.99 -9.86 1.34
N ASP A 134 13.59 -10.64 0.44
CA ASP A 134 15.04 -10.74 0.29
C ASP A 134 15.64 -9.39 -0.10
N PHE A 135 14.95 -8.64 -0.97
CA PHE A 135 15.31 -7.26 -1.28
C PHE A 135 15.30 -6.36 -0.04
N ALA A 136 14.25 -6.44 0.79
CA ALA A 136 14.13 -5.66 2.01
C ALA A 136 15.24 -6.01 3.01
N GLN A 137 15.53 -7.30 3.19
CA GLN A 137 16.59 -7.81 4.07
C GLN A 137 17.97 -7.38 3.58
N ARG A 138 18.23 -7.46 2.28
CA ARG A 138 19.50 -6.99 1.69
C ARG A 138 19.72 -5.49 1.93
N LEU A 139 18.69 -4.67 1.86
CA LEU A 139 18.82 -3.24 2.20
C LEU A 139 19.12 -3.03 3.68
N LYS A 140 18.46 -3.78 4.57
CA LYS A 140 18.73 -3.72 6.01
C LYS A 140 20.15 -4.19 6.35
N GLY A 141 20.62 -5.26 5.71
CA GLY A 141 22.01 -5.74 5.84
C GLY A 141 23.06 -4.73 5.38
N LYS A 142 22.68 -3.78 4.51
CA LYS A 142 23.51 -2.62 4.12
C LYS A 142 23.35 -1.42 5.07
N GLY A 143 22.80 -1.62 6.26
CA GLY A 143 22.60 -0.56 7.27
C GLY A 143 21.47 0.43 6.95
N LYS A 144 20.61 0.16 5.95
CA LYS A 144 19.48 1.08 5.67
C LYS A 144 18.43 1.00 6.77
N PRO A 145 17.89 2.14 7.24
CA PRO A 145 16.78 2.14 8.21
C PRO A 145 15.58 1.35 7.69
N SER A 146 14.88 0.66 8.60
CA SER A 146 13.75 -0.23 8.26
C SER A 146 12.69 0.48 7.40
N LYS A 147 12.37 1.73 7.73
CA LYS A 147 11.39 2.54 6.98
C LYS A 147 11.85 2.84 5.56
N VAL A 148 13.15 3.11 5.35
CA VAL A 148 13.73 3.34 4.02
C VAL A 148 13.68 2.07 3.19
N ALA A 149 14.00 0.92 3.78
CA ALA A 149 13.89 -0.37 3.09
C ALA A 149 12.43 -0.66 2.67
N LEU A 150 11.45 -0.40 3.55
CA LEU A 150 10.03 -0.58 3.23
C LEU A 150 9.53 0.37 2.13
N ILE A 151 9.98 1.62 2.11
CA ILE A 151 9.66 2.55 1.02
C ILE A 151 10.26 2.08 -0.30
N ALA A 152 11.47 1.52 -0.30
CA ALA A 152 12.06 0.93 -1.50
C ALA A 152 11.26 -0.29 -1.99
N VAL A 153 10.75 -1.13 -1.08
CA VAL A 153 9.84 -2.24 -1.41
C VAL A 153 8.52 -1.70 -1.96
N ALA A 154 7.92 -0.68 -1.35
CA ALA A 154 6.69 -0.04 -1.86
C ALA A 154 6.87 0.52 -3.27
N ARG A 155 8.03 1.15 -3.56
CA ARG A 155 8.39 1.58 -4.92
C ARG A 155 8.45 0.38 -5.87
N LYS A 156 9.10 -0.73 -5.49
CA LYS A 156 9.13 -1.95 -6.33
C LYS A 156 7.75 -2.54 -6.57
N LEU A 157 6.90 -2.61 -5.54
CA LEU A 157 5.52 -3.07 -5.67
C LEU A 157 4.75 -2.26 -6.72
N LEU A 158 4.89 -0.93 -6.70
CA LEU A 158 4.23 -0.07 -7.70
C LEU A 158 4.76 -0.31 -9.12
N VAL A 159 6.07 -0.49 -9.29
CA VAL A 159 6.65 -0.79 -10.61
C VAL A 159 6.17 -2.15 -11.13
N ILE A 160 6.11 -3.16 -10.25
CA ILE A 160 5.58 -4.49 -10.59
C ILE A 160 4.11 -4.39 -10.97
N ALA A 161 3.28 -3.71 -10.16
CA ALA A 161 1.87 -3.49 -10.46
C ALA A 161 1.66 -2.78 -11.80
N ASN A 162 2.52 -1.81 -12.13
CA ASN A 162 2.46 -1.12 -13.42
C ASN A 162 2.74 -2.07 -14.59
N ALA A 163 3.77 -2.91 -14.48
CA ALA A 163 4.12 -3.88 -15.51
C ALA A 163 3.03 -4.95 -15.68
N VAL A 164 2.53 -5.51 -14.57
CA VAL A 164 1.45 -6.51 -14.56
C VAL A 164 0.19 -6.00 -15.26
N ILE A 165 -0.22 -4.76 -14.98
CA ILE A 165 -1.38 -4.16 -15.64
C ILE A 165 -1.10 -3.84 -17.11
N ARG A 166 0.07 -3.28 -17.43
CA ARG A 166 0.46 -2.95 -18.81
C ARG A 166 0.51 -4.20 -19.70
N ASP A 167 1.06 -5.29 -19.18
CA ASP A 167 1.33 -6.50 -19.95
C ASP A 167 0.14 -7.48 -19.93
N GLY A 168 -0.87 -7.23 -19.10
CA GLY A 168 -2.05 -8.11 -18.97
C GLY A 168 -1.72 -9.50 -18.44
N ARG A 169 -0.59 -9.66 -17.74
CA ARG A 169 -0.07 -10.95 -17.27
C ARG A 169 0.10 -10.94 -15.76
N ALA A 170 -0.32 -12.04 -15.12
CA ALA A 170 -0.10 -12.24 -13.70
C ALA A 170 1.40 -12.20 -13.37
N TRP A 171 1.73 -11.78 -12.16
CA TRP A 171 3.11 -11.68 -11.71
C TRP A 171 3.81 -13.04 -11.74
N ASP A 172 4.97 -13.11 -12.38
CA ASP A 172 5.74 -14.34 -12.61
C ASP A 172 6.78 -14.63 -11.52
N GLY A 173 6.71 -13.92 -10.39
CA GLY A 173 7.66 -14.06 -9.30
C GLY A 173 8.97 -13.29 -9.51
N LYS A 174 9.18 -12.59 -10.62
CA LYS A 174 10.43 -11.85 -10.86
C LYS A 174 10.36 -10.43 -10.32
N MET A 175 11.52 -9.93 -9.86
CA MET A 175 11.63 -8.52 -9.50
C MET A 175 11.65 -7.64 -10.75
N ALA A 176 10.86 -6.57 -10.76
CA ALA A 176 11.02 -5.53 -11.75
C ALA A 176 12.39 -4.85 -11.60
N THR A 177 13.13 -4.76 -12.71
CA THR A 177 14.35 -3.96 -12.83
C THR A 177 13.97 -2.50 -12.57
N THR A 178 14.38 -1.96 -11.42
CA THR A 178 14.08 -0.57 -11.06
C THR A 178 15.25 0.27 -11.55
N ALA A 179 15.03 1.06 -12.61
CA ALA A 179 15.86 2.23 -12.92
C ALA A 179 15.68 3.31 -11.84
#